data_AF-A0A2A3MM69-F1
#
_entry.id   AF-A0A2A3MM69-F1
#
_cell.length_a   1.000
_cell.length_b   1.000
_cell.length_c   1.000
_cell.angle_alpha   90.00
_cell.angle_beta   90.00
_cell.angle_gamma   90.00
#
_symmetry.space_group_name_H-M   'P 1'
#
loop_
_entity.id
_entity.type
_entity.pdbx_description
1 polymer ?
#
loop_
_entity_poly.entity_id
_entity_poly.type
_entity_poly.pdbx_seq_one_letter_code
_entity_poly.pdbx_strand_id
1 'polypeptide(L)'
;MSATDDRRRRLQGNLEGRRSGIQNNLTARQQSMADRLVQTLADNLTERKPPPTLRREEPRGAIAAGRGRVERNYEPERNPGSGGGIASPLEEVNYGSRLYHTNGIPSTDGLFVYPLLSRLLLEDADGAPVEIYLAGTSAPTP
;
A
#
# COMPACT_ATOMS: atom_id res chain seq x y z
N MET A 1 67.91 29.38 -3.46
CA MET A 1 66.61 28.72 -3.19
C MET A 1 65.58 29.80 -2.97
N SER A 2 64.50 29.80 -3.76
CA SER A 2 63.52 30.90 -3.82
C SER A 2 62.42 30.75 -2.76
N ALA A 3 62.06 31.83 -2.06
CA ALA A 3 61.01 31.86 -1.04
C ALA A 3 59.61 31.42 -1.54
N THR A 4 59.40 31.41 -2.85
CA THR A 4 58.18 30.91 -3.51
C THR A 4 58.08 29.38 -3.53
N ASP A 5 59.21 28.65 -3.58
CA ASP A 5 59.21 27.18 -3.65
C ASP A 5 58.88 26.55 -2.29
N ASP A 6 59.38 27.14 -1.20
CA ASP A 6 59.07 26.69 0.17
C ASP A 6 57.60 26.88 0.52
N ARG A 7 56.97 27.96 0.03
CA ARG A 7 55.55 28.21 0.24
C ARG A 7 54.67 27.18 -0.49
N ARG A 8 55.03 26.80 -1.72
CA ARG A 8 54.34 25.75 -2.48
C ARG A 8 54.48 24.38 -1.82
N ARG A 9 55.68 24.02 -1.38
CA ARG A 9 55.93 22.74 -0.70
C ARG A 9 55.13 22.60 0.60
N ARG A 10 55.01 23.68 1.40
CA ARG A 10 54.18 23.71 2.61
C ARG A 10 52.68 23.60 2.32
N LEU A 11 52.20 24.28 1.28
CA LEU A 11 50.80 24.18 0.86
C LEU A 11 50.45 22.78 0.34
N GLN A 12 51.36 22.15 -0.40
CA GLN A 12 51.19 20.81 -0.94
C GLN A 12 51.17 19.74 0.18
N GLY A 13 52.09 19.83 1.15
CA GLY A 13 52.08 18.95 2.33
C GLY A 13 50.81 19.10 3.19
N ASN A 14 50.30 20.33 3.34
CA ASN A 14 49.05 20.58 4.06
C ASN A 14 47.81 20.02 3.33
N LEU A 15 47.81 20.03 1.99
CA LEU A 15 46.72 19.47 1.18
C LEU A 15 46.73 17.94 1.20
N GLU A 16 47.91 17.32 1.13
CA GLU A 16 48.08 15.86 1.22
C GLU A 16 47.68 15.32 2.60
N GLY A 17 48.07 16.00 3.68
CA GLY A 17 47.64 15.64 5.04
C GLY A 17 46.11 15.70 5.21
N ARG A 18 45.46 16.72 4.64
CA ARG A 18 43.99 16.85 4.65
C ARG A 18 43.31 15.75 3.84
N ARG A 19 43.83 15.42 2.66
CA ARG A 19 43.29 14.34 1.80
C ARG A 19 43.41 12.98 2.48
N SER A 20 44.56 12.67 3.06
CA SER A 20 44.78 11.45 3.83
C SER A 20 43.81 11.34 5.02
N GLY A 21 43.63 12.43 5.77
CA GLY A 21 42.67 12.49 6.87
C GLY A 21 41.22 12.26 6.43
N ILE A 22 40.79 12.85 5.31
CA ILE A 22 39.45 12.63 4.75
C ILE A 22 39.27 11.17 4.33
N GLN A 23 40.28 10.59 3.68
CA GLN A 23 40.22 9.22 3.19
C GLN A 23 40.15 8.21 4.34
N ASN A 24 40.95 8.40 5.39
CA ASN A 24 40.92 7.56 6.59
C ASN A 24 39.55 7.62 7.30
N ASN A 25 38.95 8.81 7.39
CA ASN A 25 37.61 8.98 7.95
C ASN A 25 36.53 8.33 7.08
N LEU A 26 36.67 8.37 5.75
CA LEU A 26 35.74 7.74 4.83
C LEU A 26 35.78 6.21 4.97
N THR A 27 36.98 5.64 5.01
CA THR A 27 37.18 4.19 5.18
C THR A 27 36.65 3.70 6.52
N ALA A 28 36.92 4.43 7.62
CA ALA A 28 36.39 4.09 8.94
C ALA A 28 34.85 4.13 8.98
N ARG A 29 34.23 5.12 8.32
CA ARG A 29 32.76 5.18 8.19
C ARG A 29 32.22 3.99 7.39
N GLN A 30 32.84 3.64 6.27
CA GLN A 30 32.43 2.49 5.45
C GLN A 30 32.49 1.18 6.23
N GLN A 31 33.56 0.95 7.00
CA GLN A 31 33.68 -0.22 7.87
C GLN A 31 32.57 -0.26 8.93
N SER A 32 32.33 0.85 9.62
CA SER A 32 31.26 0.91 10.64
C SER A 32 29.85 0.69 10.07
N MET A 33 29.61 1.05 8.81
CA MET A 33 28.34 0.80 8.14
C MET A 33 28.18 -0.66 7.75
N ALA A 34 29.26 -1.30 7.25
CA ALA A 34 29.25 -2.71 6.92
C ALA A 34 28.97 -3.59 8.16
N ASP A 35 29.62 -3.29 9.28
CA ASP A 35 29.43 -4.05 10.53
C ASP A 35 27.99 -3.92 11.06
N ARG A 36 27.40 -2.72 10.97
CA ARG A 36 26.00 -2.50 11.34
C ARG A 36 25.04 -3.28 10.45
N LEU A 37 25.28 -3.33 9.14
CA LEU A 37 24.44 -4.08 8.21
C LEU A 37 24.49 -5.58 8.53
N VAL A 38 25.68 -6.14 8.75
CA VAL A 38 25.85 -7.55 9.13
C VAL A 38 25.13 -7.86 10.43
N GLN A 39 25.25 -6.99 11.45
CA GLN A 39 24.56 -7.17 12.72
C GLN A 39 23.04 -7.13 12.55
N THR A 40 22.50 -6.15 11.83
CA THR A 40 21.04 -6.04 11.59
C THR A 40 20.48 -7.23 10.81
N LEU A 41 21.25 -7.80 9.89
CA LEU A 41 20.87 -9.01 9.16
C LEU A 41 20.84 -10.22 10.10
N ALA A 42 21.86 -10.37 10.95
CA ALA A 42 21.91 -11.46 11.93
C ALA A 42 20.74 -11.41 12.94
N ASP A 43 20.41 -10.20 13.42
CA ASP A 43 19.30 -10.00 14.36
C ASP A 43 17.94 -10.30 13.70
N ASN A 44 17.73 -9.92 12.43
CA ASN A 44 16.47 -10.18 11.72
C ASN A 44 16.28 -11.63 11.25
N LEU A 45 17.36 -12.41 11.10
CA LEU A 45 17.27 -13.82 10.70
C LEU A 45 16.90 -14.76 11.85
N THR A 46 17.07 -14.33 13.10
CA THR A 46 16.84 -15.16 14.29
C THR A 46 15.43 -15.01 14.87
N GLU A 47 14.74 -13.89 14.64
CA GLU A 47 13.38 -13.66 15.13
C GLU A 47 12.29 -14.23 14.21
N ARG A 48 12.19 -15.56 14.13
CA ARG A 48 11.03 -16.21 13.51
C ARG A 48 9.84 -16.17 14.47
N LYS A 49 9.04 -15.11 14.41
CA LYS A 49 7.77 -15.03 15.17
C LYS A 49 6.89 -16.24 14.84
N PRO A 50 6.46 -17.04 15.83
CA PRO A 50 5.56 -18.16 15.56
C PRO A 50 4.24 -17.63 14.97
N PRO A 51 3.66 -18.30 13.96
CA PRO A 51 2.38 -17.88 13.41
C PRO A 51 1.30 -17.91 14.50
N PRO A 52 0.33 -16.97 14.46
CA PRO A 52 -0.77 -16.96 15.41
C PRO A 52 -1.55 -18.29 15.29
N THR A 53 -1.78 -18.95 16.42
CA THR A 53 -2.62 -20.14 16.47
C THR A 53 -4.09 -19.72 16.55
N LEU A 54 -4.94 -20.37 15.74
CA LEU A 54 -6.38 -20.15 15.77
C LEU A 54 -6.95 -20.63 17.11
N ARG A 55 -7.86 -19.85 17.70
CA ARG A 55 -8.62 -20.30 18.88
C ARG A 55 -9.59 -21.38 18.43
N ARG A 56 -9.60 -22.50 19.14
CA ARG A 56 -10.54 -23.59 18.90
C ARG A 56 -11.93 -23.14 19.38
N GLU A 57 -12.90 -23.08 18.48
CA GLU A 57 -14.29 -22.85 18.87
C GLU A 57 -14.83 -24.07 19.62
N GLU A 58 -15.70 -23.82 20.60
CA GLU A 58 -16.41 -24.87 21.31
C GLU A 58 -17.41 -25.56 20.37
N PRO A 59 -17.55 -26.89 20.44
CA PRO A 59 -18.48 -27.62 19.60
C PRO A 59 -19.91 -27.17 19.92
N ARG A 60 -20.52 -26.43 19.00
CA ARG A 60 -21.96 -26.16 19.03
C ARG A 60 -22.66 -27.49 18.74
N GLY A 61 -23.37 -28.01 19.74
CA GLY A 61 -24.10 -29.28 19.63
C GLY A 61 -25.08 -29.31 18.45
N ALA A 62 -25.56 -30.51 18.11
CA ALA A 62 -26.47 -30.70 17.00
C ALA A 62 -27.78 -29.91 17.22
N ILE A 63 -28.13 -29.06 16.25
CA ILE A 63 -29.44 -28.42 16.22
C ILE A 63 -30.47 -29.50 15.88
N ALA A 64 -31.46 -29.71 16.74
CA ALA A 64 -32.50 -30.71 16.53
C ALA A 64 -33.28 -30.41 15.23
N ALA A 65 -33.44 -31.42 14.37
CA ALA A 65 -34.19 -31.28 13.12
C ALA A 65 -35.70 -31.14 13.44
N GLY A 66 -36.22 -29.91 13.34
CA GLY A 66 -37.66 -29.63 13.40
C GLY A 66 -38.26 -29.48 12.00
N ARG A 67 -39.56 -29.75 11.85
CA ARG A 67 -40.30 -29.31 10.65
C ARG A 67 -40.25 -27.78 10.62
N GLY A 68 -39.72 -27.21 9.54
CA GLY A 68 -39.60 -25.77 9.34
C GLY A 68 -40.94 -25.06 9.46
N ARG A 69 -41.25 -24.55 10.66
CA ARG A 69 -42.11 -23.40 10.82
C ARG A 69 -41.17 -22.22 10.95
N VAL A 70 -41.19 -21.35 9.94
CA VAL A 70 -40.68 -20.00 10.08
C VAL A 70 -41.59 -19.34 11.12
N GLU A 71 -41.18 -19.35 12.38
CA GLU A 71 -41.70 -18.41 13.36
C GLU A 71 -41.31 -17.03 12.86
N ARG A 72 -42.25 -16.40 12.14
CA ARG A 72 -42.23 -14.96 11.91
C ARG A 72 -42.37 -14.31 13.28
N ASN A 73 -41.25 -14.15 13.99
CA ASN A 73 -41.14 -13.08 14.95
C ASN A 73 -41.30 -11.78 14.15
N TYR A 74 -42.54 -11.28 14.14
CA TYR A 74 -42.84 -9.90 13.80
C TYR A 74 -42.17 -9.03 14.86
N GLU A 75 -40.88 -8.78 14.70
CA GLU A 75 -40.32 -7.52 15.14
C GLU A 75 -40.97 -6.42 14.28
N PRO A 76 -41.43 -5.30 14.87
CA PRO A 76 -42.00 -4.21 14.11
C PRO A 76 -40.97 -3.74 13.07
N GLU A 77 -41.40 -3.67 11.81
CA GLU A 77 -40.63 -3.37 10.59
C GLU A 77 -39.38 -2.52 10.86
N ARG A 78 -38.25 -3.18 11.11
CA ARG A 78 -36.98 -2.51 11.32
C ARG A 78 -36.33 -2.25 9.97
N ASN A 79 -36.84 -1.28 9.21
CA ASN A 79 -36.35 -0.82 7.90
C ASN A 79 -36.15 -1.93 6.84
N PRO A 80 -36.65 -1.80 5.61
CA PRO A 80 -36.42 -2.76 4.52
C PRO A 80 -34.96 -2.79 3.99
N GLY A 81 -33.96 -2.41 4.78
CA GLY A 81 -32.57 -2.22 4.36
C GLY A 81 -31.56 -2.64 5.40
N SER A 82 -31.56 -3.90 5.85
CA SER A 82 -30.45 -4.44 6.67
C SER A 82 -30.34 -5.97 6.66
N GLY A 83 -30.36 -6.57 5.47
CA GLY A 83 -29.65 -7.81 5.19
C GLY A 83 -28.45 -7.46 4.31
N GLY A 84 -27.52 -6.69 4.86
CA GLY A 84 -26.56 -5.88 4.09
C GLY A 84 -25.40 -6.69 3.53
N GLY A 85 -25.60 -7.32 2.38
CA GLY A 85 -24.53 -7.91 1.58
C GLY A 85 -24.74 -7.59 0.11
N ILE A 86 -23.65 -7.45 -0.63
CA ILE A 86 -23.67 -7.45 -2.10
C ILE A 86 -23.49 -8.90 -2.54
N ALA A 87 -24.42 -9.41 -3.35
CA ALA A 87 -24.33 -10.78 -3.84
C ALA A 87 -23.30 -10.92 -4.97
N SER A 88 -22.38 -11.89 -4.86
CA SER A 88 -21.45 -12.22 -5.96
C SER A 88 -22.11 -13.19 -6.95
N PRO A 89 -21.83 -13.10 -8.27
CA PRO A 89 -20.94 -12.16 -8.94
C PRO A 89 -21.58 -10.78 -9.17
N LEU A 90 -20.73 -9.76 -9.28
CA LEU A 90 -21.13 -8.46 -9.81
C LEU A 90 -20.93 -8.45 -11.32
N GLU A 91 -21.97 -8.10 -12.06
CA GLU A 91 -21.94 -8.01 -13.52
C GLU A 91 -22.21 -6.57 -13.97
N GLU A 92 -21.49 -6.15 -15.01
CA GLU A 92 -21.74 -4.85 -15.63
C GLU A 92 -22.70 -5.01 -16.81
N VAL A 93 -23.99 -4.77 -16.56
CA VAL A 93 -25.05 -4.98 -17.55
C VAL A 93 -25.11 -3.87 -18.60
N ASN A 94 -24.64 -2.65 -18.26
CA ASN A 94 -24.65 -1.50 -19.17
C ASN A 94 -23.37 -0.65 -19.08
N TYR A 95 -22.49 -0.82 -20.07
CA TYR A 95 -21.26 -0.04 -20.19
C TYR A 95 -21.50 1.45 -20.50
N GLY A 96 -22.67 1.82 -21.03
CA GLY A 96 -23.02 3.21 -21.33
C GLY A 96 -23.38 4.04 -20.09
N SER A 97 -23.69 3.41 -18.96
CA SER A 97 -23.96 4.10 -17.68
C SER A 97 -22.70 4.50 -16.90
N ARG A 98 -21.52 4.19 -17.43
CA ARG A 98 -20.24 4.62 -16.88
C ARG A 98 -20.12 6.13 -16.89
N LEU A 99 -19.67 6.71 -15.77
CA LEU A 99 -19.28 8.12 -15.73
C LEU A 99 -17.76 8.23 -15.78
N TYR A 100 -17.28 9.24 -16.51
CA TYR A 100 -15.87 9.53 -16.66
C TYR A 100 -15.56 10.91 -16.08
N HIS A 101 -14.33 11.08 -15.59
CA HIS A 101 -13.83 12.38 -15.19
C HIS A 101 -13.68 13.30 -16.41
N THR A 102 -13.84 14.61 -16.20
CA THR A 102 -13.63 15.63 -17.26
C THR A 102 -12.24 15.57 -17.85
N ASN A 103 -11.23 15.27 -17.02
CA ASN A 103 -9.84 15.13 -17.45
C ASN A 103 -9.44 13.65 -17.43
N GLY A 104 -8.83 13.19 -18.53
CA GLY A 104 -8.22 11.87 -18.62
C GLY A 104 -6.72 11.88 -18.35
N ILE A 105 -6.07 10.74 -18.54
CA ILE A 105 -4.61 10.60 -18.42
C ILE A 105 -4.00 10.79 -19.82
N PRO A 106 -3.20 11.84 -20.05
CA PRO A 106 -2.53 12.02 -21.32
C PRO A 106 -1.45 10.94 -21.51
N SER A 107 -1.30 10.51 -22.75
CA SER A 107 -0.16 9.73 -23.21
C SER A 107 1.15 10.50 -23.06
N THR A 108 2.26 9.77 -22.96
CA THR A 108 3.60 10.36 -22.87
C THR A 108 3.98 11.16 -24.13
N ASP A 109 3.49 10.75 -25.29
CA ASP A 109 3.72 11.42 -26.58
C ASP A 109 2.65 12.47 -26.93
N GLY A 110 1.59 12.59 -26.11
CA GLY A 110 0.50 13.54 -26.29
C GLY A 110 -0.46 13.22 -27.42
N LEU A 111 -0.37 12.04 -28.04
CA LEU A 111 -1.22 11.67 -29.19
C LEU A 111 -2.65 11.32 -28.79
N PHE A 112 -2.85 10.79 -27.58
CA PHE A 112 -4.16 10.41 -27.06
C PHE A 112 -4.28 10.70 -25.57
N VAL A 113 -5.52 10.81 -25.10
CA VAL A 113 -5.88 10.93 -23.69
C VAL A 113 -6.75 9.74 -23.31
N TYR A 114 -6.32 8.97 -22.33
CA TYR A 114 -7.08 7.85 -21.81
C TYR A 114 -8.21 8.35 -20.89
N PRO A 115 -9.47 7.97 -21.13
CA PRO A 115 -10.57 8.38 -20.29
C PRO A 115 -10.45 7.71 -18.91
N LEU A 116 -10.64 8.50 -17.85
CA LEU A 116 -10.58 8.01 -16.48
C LEU A 116 -11.99 7.75 -15.94
N LEU A 117 -12.28 6.52 -15.55
CA LEU A 117 -13.56 6.09 -14.99
C LEU A 117 -13.77 6.69 -13.59
N SER A 118 -14.91 7.35 -13.38
CA SER A 118 -15.32 7.92 -12.10
C SER A 118 -16.32 7.02 -11.36
N ARG A 119 -17.32 6.52 -12.09
CA ARG A 119 -18.39 5.68 -11.53
C ARG A 119 -18.69 4.49 -12.43
N LEU A 120 -18.80 3.31 -11.82
CA LEU A 120 -19.34 2.08 -12.40
C LEU A 120 -20.71 1.79 -11.80
N LEU A 121 -21.62 1.31 -12.65
CA LEU A 121 -22.92 0.79 -12.24
C LEU A 121 -22.96 -0.70 -12.61
N LEU A 122 -23.16 -1.53 -11.61
CA LEU A 122 -23.14 -2.98 -11.67
C LEU A 122 -24.47 -3.52 -11.17
N GLU A 123 -24.74 -4.78 -11.48
CA GLU A 123 -25.86 -5.55 -10.96
C GLU A 123 -25.28 -6.73 -10.17
N ASP A 124 -25.85 -7.01 -9.01
CA ASP A 124 -25.48 -8.17 -8.22
C ASP A 124 -26.24 -9.43 -8.68
N ALA A 125 -25.90 -10.58 -8.11
CA ALA A 125 -26.53 -11.84 -8.49
C ALA A 125 -28.05 -11.91 -8.24
N ASP A 126 -28.57 -11.04 -7.37
CA ASP A 126 -29.99 -10.94 -7.01
C ASP A 126 -30.71 -9.84 -7.82
N GLY A 127 -30.01 -9.17 -8.75
CA GLY A 127 -30.54 -8.12 -9.61
C GLY A 127 -30.53 -6.72 -8.97
N ALA A 128 -29.84 -6.55 -7.84
CA ALA A 128 -29.76 -5.28 -7.15
C ALA A 128 -28.67 -4.38 -7.78
N PRO A 129 -28.95 -3.07 -7.99
CA PRO A 129 -27.96 -2.15 -8.53
C PRO A 129 -26.89 -1.82 -7.49
N VAL A 130 -25.63 -1.88 -7.91
CA VAL A 130 -24.45 -1.59 -7.11
C VAL A 130 -23.63 -0.51 -7.81
N GLU A 131 -23.42 0.63 -7.15
CA GLU A 131 -22.60 1.71 -7.67
C GLU A 131 -21.21 1.72 -7.01
N ILE A 132 -20.15 1.70 -7.81
CA ILE A 132 -18.76 1.81 -7.35
C ILE A 132 -18.16 3.12 -7.83
N TYR A 133 -17.62 3.90 -6.90
CA TYR A 133 -16.92 5.15 -7.18
C TYR A 133 -15.40 4.90 -7.10
N LEU A 134 -14.69 5.04 -8.22
CA LEU A 134 -13.29 4.59 -8.35
C LEU A 134 -12.24 5.65 -8.02
N ALA A 135 -12.63 6.93 -7.97
CA ALA A 135 -11.79 8.02 -7.45
C ALA A 135 -12.64 9.19 -6.96
N GLY A 136 -12.34 9.69 -5.75
CA GLY A 136 -12.82 10.98 -5.26
C GLY A 136 -11.86 12.10 -5.70
N THR A 137 -12.41 13.27 -6.05
CA THR A 137 -11.60 14.48 -6.27
C THR A 137 -11.06 15.00 -4.93
N SER A 138 -10.00 14.39 -4.39
CA SER A 138 -9.19 15.04 -3.36
C SER A 138 -8.12 15.88 -4.06
N ALA A 139 -8.13 17.19 -3.86
CA ALA A 139 -7.00 18.05 -4.23
C ALA A 139 -5.73 17.52 -3.53
N PRO A 140 -4.54 17.61 -4.18
CA PRO A 140 -3.30 17.25 -3.51
C PRO A 140 -3.14 18.11 -2.25
N THR A 141 -3.00 17.47 -1.10
CA THR A 141 -2.61 18.15 0.14
C THR A 141 -1.16 18.64 -0.03
N PRO A 142 -0.88 19.94 0.20
CA PRO A 142 0.46 20.51 0.05
C PRO A 142 1.48 19.95 1.05
#